data_AF-A0AAD7EZD8-F1
#
_entry.id   AF-A0AAD7EZD8-F1
#
_cell.length_a   1.000
_cell.length_b   1.000
_cell.length_c   1.000
_cell.angle_alpha   90.00
_cell.angle_beta   90.00
_cell.angle_gamma   90.00
#
_symmetry.space_group_name_H-M   'P 1'
#
loop_
_entity.id
_entity.type
_entity.pdbx_description
1 polymer ?
#
loop_
_entity_poly.entity_id
_entity_poly.type
_entity_poly.pdbx_seq_one_letter_code
_entity_poly.pdbx_strand_id
1 'polypeptide(L)'
;WIYRLMVSEDANFKMKGRDRSSREKDPTLGPGWAYMVASNKYLSYLVKHIHEDEISHCVSFAALWSANNKCAKGLRVSRVGSVSCSRHEVFQPLGTGDLQRGECYSNMDYLFFSSLIRVMLLTVVASYDIACQWGRNFWKRTKGMPESLQLQDWVQIIFKVPKFYLPLHVKKCHSPYSFNYTKGVGRTDGKGVECNWSWLNLAARSVSVMDPGAWEDTIDDLCGFSNWKKTVVLGNSSLRKMVLAIPQVMIHSRAFHSFTAGLREGHEEDLTKWKRKVREWEMDSGASESPYECAEVEATTMADVLARLAAEEHVSLVCDGASALVVKPGPFLITGIEIQQSQAALVLEAKWKNRTTIQATTLQRSRTLLLGKVQALHDIQDTYMPRLRTWIAQQSPPLPTGSNAIPEMIPIYLPSLLPVDVRQAVCVSDLVEQEDALRNAQADEALQDVRAGLRTRTFAPLQAMSNQTSVGSA
;
A
#
# COMPACT_ATOMS: atom_id res chain seq x y z
N TRP A 1 6.60 -6.74 25.68
CA TRP A 1 6.65 -5.40 25.06
C TRP A 1 7.74 -4.53 25.70
N ILE A 2 7.92 -4.58 27.03
CA ILE A 2 9.00 -3.86 27.75
C ILE A 2 10.39 -4.35 27.31
N TYR A 3 10.60 -5.66 27.24
CA TYR A 3 11.90 -6.27 26.86
C TYR A 3 12.08 -6.50 25.36
N ARG A 4 11.36 -5.76 24.52
CA ARG A 4 11.54 -5.81 23.07
C ARG A 4 12.23 -4.54 22.64
N LEU A 5 13.18 -4.59 21.72
CA LEU A 5 13.62 -3.40 20.98
C LEU A 5 12.89 -3.38 19.64
N MET A 6 12.48 -2.19 19.20
CA MET A 6 11.87 -2.01 17.89
C MET A 6 12.78 -1.06 17.14
N VAL A 7 13.40 -1.54 16.09
CA VAL A 7 14.31 -0.79 15.23
C VAL A 7 13.76 -0.75 13.82
N SER A 8 13.96 0.39 13.17
CA SER A 8 13.64 0.61 11.78
C SER A 8 14.89 1.01 11.04
N GLU A 9 15.06 0.42 9.88
CA GLU A 9 16.19 0.59 8.99
C GLU A 9 15.70 1.10 7.63
N ASP A 10 16.43 2.07 7.06
CA ASP A 10 16.15 2.66 5.75
C ASP A 10 17.39 3.39 5.21
N ALA A 11 17.39 3.65 3.90
CA ALA A 11 18.41 4.41 3.20
C ALA A 11 17.88 5.76 2.69
N ASN A 12 18.59 6.85 3.01
CA ASN A 12 18.23 8.19 2.60
C ASN A 12 18.91 8.61 1.28
N PHE A 13 18.10 8.77 0.24
CA PHE A 13 18.49 9.12 -1.12
C PHE A 13 18.88 10.58 -1.33
N LYS A 14 18.50 11.47 -0.39
CA LYS A 14 18.73 12.92 -0.50
C LYS A 14 20.08 13.34 0.09
N MET A 15 20.62 12.55 1.01
CA MET A 15 21.91 12.79 1.64
C MET A 15 23.04 12.30 0.74
N LYS A 16 23.76 13.23 0.10
CA LYS A 16 24.81 12.93 -0.86
C LYS A 16 26.08 13.68 -0.47
N GLY A 17 27.23 13.00 -0.48
CA GLY A 17 28.54 13.62 -0.24
C GLY A 17 29.35 13.67 -1.53
N ARG A 18 29.73 14.87 -1.96
CA ARG A 18 30.59 15.07 -3.13
C ARG A 18 32.01 14.62 -2.85
N ASP A 19 32.70 14.18 -3.90
CA ASP A 19 34.12 13.87 -3.81
C ASP A 19 34.95 15.16 -3.91
N ARG A 20 35.61 15.56 -2.82
CA ARG A 20 36.36 16.83 -2.73
C ARG A 20 37.75 16.69 -2.09
N SER A 21 37.89 15.83 -1.09
CA SER A 21 39.14 15.61 -0.36
C SER A 21 39.22 14.18 0.21
N SER A 22 40.31 13.87 0.91
CA SER A 22 40.57 12.56 1.51
C SER A 22 40.45 12.60 3.04
N ARG A 23 40.16 11.43 3.62
CA ARG A 23 40.07 11.22 5.09
C ARG A 23 41.39 11.46 5.82
N GLU A 24 42.51 11.44 5.10
CA GLU A 24 43.84 11.76 5.65
C GLU A 24 44.01 13.28 5.85
N LYS A 25 43.43 14.09 4.96
CA LYS A 25 43.49 15.55 5.03
C LYS A 25 42.44 16.13 5.98
N ASP A 26 41.29 15.45 6.06
CA ASP A 26 40.18 15.80 6.95
C ASP A 26 39.71 14.55 7.70
N PRO A 27 40.42 14.15 8.78
CA PRO A 27 40.01 13.02 9.61
C PRO A 27 38.82 13.40 10.51
N THR A 28 37.90 12.45 10.74
CA THR A 28 36.85 12.60 11.75
C THR A 28 37.45 12.67 13.15
N LEU A 29 36.85 13.49 14.01
CA LEU A 29 37.29 13.67 15.40
C LEU A 29 37.05 12.43 16.26
N GLY A 30 36.01 11.64 15.97
CA GLY A 30 35.55 10.54 16.84
C GLY A 30 35.00 9.35 16.06
N PRO A 31 35.83 8.61 15.30
CA PRO A 31 35.35 7.53 14.44
C PRO A 31 34.67 6.43 15.25
N GLY A 32 33.34 6.28 15.09
CA GLY A 32 32.55 5.30 15.82
C GLY A 32 32.34 5.63 17.30
N TRP A 33 32.37 6.91 17.68
CA TRP A 33 32.10 7.33 19.05
C TRP A 33 30.62 7.62 19.31
N ALA A 34 29.85 7.98 18.28
CA ALA A 34 28.44 8.34 18.37
C ALA A 34 27.53 7.50 17.46
N TYR A 35 26.98 8.08 16.38
CA TYR A 35 25.93 7.47 15.54
C TYR A 35 26.49 6.86 14.26
N MET A 36 27.49 7.51 13.66
CA MET A 36 28.22 7.00 12.51
C MET A 36 29.07 5.80 12.91
N VAL A 37 29.06 4.75 12.09
CA VAL A 37 29.97 3.61 12.25
C VAL A 37 31.42 4.02 12.03
N ALA A 38 32.36 3.33 12.67
CA ALA A 38 33.79 3.58 12.47
C ALA A 38 34.21 3.28 11.02
N SER A 39 34.44 4.32 10.23
CA SER A 39 34.59 4.26 8.77
C SER A 39 35.70 3.31 8.31
N ASN A 40 36.83 3.22 9.02
CA ASN A 40 37.91 2.29 8.66
C ASN A 40 37.48 0.82 8.73
N LYS A 41 36.82 0.42 9.82
CA LYS A 41 36.35 -0.97 10.00
C LYS A 41 35.22 -1.30 9.03
N TYR A 42 34.30 -0.35 8.86
CA TYR A 42 33.16 -0.48 7.98
C TYR A 42 33.57 -0.60 6.51
N LEU A 43 34.39 0.31 5.99
CA LEU A 43 34.87 0.25 4.60
C LEU A 43 35.71 -1.01 4.35
N SER A 44 36.56 -1.43 5.30
CA SER A 44 37.33 -2.67 5.18
C SER A 44 36.44 -3.91 5.08
N TYR A 45 35.30 -3.91 5.78
CA TYR A 45 34.29 -4.95 5.66
C TYR A 45 33.63 -4.92 4.27
N LEU A 46 33.20 -3.75 3.81
CA LEU A 46 32.52 -3.61 2.53
C LEU A 46 33.40 -4.02 1.34
N VAL A 47 34.70 -3.71 1.37
CA VAL A 47 35.64 -4.11 0.32
C VAL A 47 35.68 -5.64 0.13
N LYS A 48 35.45 -6.41 1.19
CA LYS A 48 35.41 -7.88 1.13
C LYS A 48 34.10 -8.45 0.60
N HIS A 49 33.04 -7.64 0.56
CA HIS A 49 31.66 -8.05 0.26
C HIS A 49 31.06 -7.31 -0.95
N ILE A 50 31.90 -6.76 -1.84
CA ILE A 50 31.50 -5.96 -3.01
C ILE A 50 30.57 -6.73 -3.98
N HIS A 51 30.64 -8.07 -3.98
CA HIS A 51 29.97 -8.94 -4.97
C HIS A 51 28.70 -9.64 -4.45
N GLU A 52 28.18 -9.29 -3.27
CA GLU A 52 26.96 -9.92 -2.75
C GLU A 52 25.70 -9.41 -3.47
N ASP A 53 24.73 -10.31 -3.66
CA ASP A 53 23.53 -10.11 -4.47
C ASP A 53 22.75 -8.83 -4.11
N GLU A 54 22.27 -8.14 -5.15
CA GLU A 54 21.36 -7.00 -5.03
C GLU A 54 19.98 -7.47 -4.49
N ILE A 55 19.30 -6.56 -3.78
CA ILE A 55 17.93 -6.73 -3.28
C ILE A 55 17.00 -7.15 -4.43
N SER A 56 16.35 -8.32 -4.33
CA SER A 56 15.60 -8.95 -5.42
C SER A 56 14.06 -8.87 -5.28
N HIS A 57 13.33 -9.72 -6.00
CA HIS A 57 11.93 -9.52 -6.39
C HIS A 57 10.90 -9.99 -5.33
N CYS A 58 10.41 -9.08 -4.47
CA CYS A 58 9.11 -9.19 -3.75
C CYS A 58 8.25 -7.92 -3.93
N VAL A 59 8.80 -6.89 -4.59
CA VAL A 59 8.28 -5.53 -4.57
C VAL A 59 8.36 -4.91 -5.98
N SER A 60 7.26 -4.34 -6.47
CA SER A 60 7.20 -3.53 -7.70
C SER A 60 7.74 -2.10 -7.50
N PHE A 61 8.82 -1.94 -6.72
CA PHE A 61 9.47 -0.64 -6.55
C PHE A 61 10.45 -0.40 -7.70
N ALA A 62 9.91 -0.14 -8.88
CA ALA A 62 10.67 0.37 -10.01
C ALA A 62 11.50 1.62 -9.63
N ALA A 63 11.04 2.38 -8.62
CA ALA A 63 11.72 3.55 -8.08
C ALA A 63 12.99 3.23 -7.28
N LEU A 64 12.99 2.22 -6.38
CA LEU A 64 14.18 1.81 -5.61
C LEU A 64 15.24 1.24 -6.56
N TRP A 65 14.83 0.38 -7.49
CA TRP A 65 15.71 -0.21 -8.51
C TRP A 65 16.32 0.87 -9.43
N SER A 66 15.49 1.77 -9.96
CA SER A 66 15.96 2.87 -10.82
C SER A 66 16.83 3.86 -10.06
N ALA A 67 16.57 4.08 -8.78
CA ALA A 67 17.40 4.94 -7.95
C ALA A 67 18.74 4.28 -7.58
N ASN A 68 18.78 2.96 -7.34
CA ASN A 68 19.98 2.17 -7.05
C ASN A 68 20.94 2.13 -8.25
N ASN A 69 20.38 2.04 -9.45
CA ASN A 69 21.16 1.95 -10.69
C ASN A 69 21.60 3.31 -11.28
N LYS A 70 21.19 4.43 -10.68
CA LYS A 70 21.71 5.75 -11.07
C LYS A 70 23.10 5.99 -10.49
N CYS A 71 24.12 5.60 -11.26
CA CYS A 71 25.52 5.91 -10.95
C CYS A 71 25.75 7.43 -10.98
N ALA A 72 25.93 8.04 -9.81
CA ALA A 72 26.23 9.46 -9.71
C ALA A 72 27.74 9.68 -9.73
N LYS A 73 28.30 9.99 -10.90
CA LYS A 73 29.71 10.38 -11.05
C LYS A 73 30.02 11.60 -10.15
N GLY A 74 31.15 11.57 -9.44
CA GLY A 74 31.62 12.67 -8.58
C GLY A 74 31.06 12.70 -7.16
N LEU A 75 30.44 11.61 -6.70
CA LEU A 75 30.03 11.44 -5.29
C LEU A 75 30.91 10.40 -4.60
N ARG A 76 31.39 10.74 -3.39
CA ARG A 76 31.99 9.80 -2.43
C ARG A 76 30.91 8.98 -1.73
N VAL A 77 29.81 9.65 -1.38
CA VAL A 77 28.68 9.09 -0.64
C VAL A 77 27.44 9.26 -1.51
N SER A 78 26.92 8.15 -2.00
CA SER A 78 25.71 8.17 -2.83
C SER A 78 24.46 8.44 -1.97
N ARG A 79 24.46 7.92 -0.73
CA ARG A 79 23.34 7.91 0.23
C ARG A 79 23.85 7.65 1.65
N VAL A 80 22.97 7.80 2.63
CA VAL A 80 23.21 7.43 4.04
C VAL A 80 22.18 6.39 4.47
N GLY A 81 22.63 5.26 5.01
CA GLY A 81 21.76 4.29 5.70
C GLY A 81 21.70 4.61 7.18
N SER A 82 20.57 4.34 7.83
CA SER A 82 20.51 4.40 9.30
C SER A 82 19.53 3.43 9.91
N VAL A 83 19.82 3.08 11.16
CA VAL A 83 18.97 2.31 12.06
C VAL A 83 18.56 3.20 13.23
N SER A 84 17.26 3.26 13.48
CA SER A 84 16.68 4.08 14.55
C SER A 84 15.62 3.31 15.33
N CYS A 85 15.28 3.78 16.53
CA CYS A 85 14.17 3.23 17.29
C CYS A 85 12.83 3.57 16.63
N SER A 86 12.05 2.57 16.23
CA SER A 86 10.73 2.79 15.61
C SER A 86 9.65 3.31 16.55
N ARG A 87 9.92 3.37 17.87
CA ARG A 87 8.96 3.87 18.88
C ARG A 87 9.18 5.33 19.24
N HIS A 88 10.44 5.71 19.40
CA HIS A 88 10.82 7.04 19.89
C HIS A 88 11.49 7.88 18.82
N GLU A 89 11.74 7.31 17.63
CA GLU A 89 12.37 7.98 16.50
C GLU A 89 13.74 8.54 16.87
N VAL A 90 14.49 7.80 17.69
CA VAL A 90 15.87 8.15 18.08
C VAL A 90 16.85 7.34 17.26
N PHE A 91 17.89 7.97 16.74
CA PHE A 91 18.99 7.30 16.05
C PHE A 91 19.69 6.33 16.99
N GLN A 92 20.00 5.12 16.52
CA GLN A 92 20.80 4.18 17.30
C GLN A 92 22.28 4.56 17.24
N PRO A 93 23.04 4.42 18.35
CA PRO A 93 24.48 4.51 18.33
C PRO A 93 25.06 3.51 17.31
N LEU A 94 26.05 3.94 16.52
CA LEU A 94 26.67 3.12 15.47
C LEU A 94 25.66 2.56 14.44
N GLY A 95 24.47 3.16 14.33
CA GLY A 95 23.43 2.73 13.43
C GLY A 95 23.44 3.44 12.08
N THR A 96 24.30 4.44 11.87
CA THR A 96 24.32 5.27 10.65
C THR A 96 25.62 5.06 9.87
N GLY A 97 25.55 5.06 8.54
CA GLY A 97 26.75 5.03 7.73
C GLY A 97 26.55 5.37 6.25
N ASP A 98 27.67 5.68 5.61
CA ASP A 98 27.71 6.05 4.21
C ASP A 98 27.48 4.83 3.31
N LEU A 99 26.69 5.03 2.24
CA LEU A 99 26.46 4.04 1.19
C LEU A 99 27.17 4.48 -0.09
N GLN A 100 28.13 3.68 -0.55
CA GLN A 100 28.98 4.00 -1.70
C GLN A 100 28.21 3.83 -3.02
N ARG A 101 27.35 2.82 -3.10
CA ARG A 101 26.54 2.54 -4.29
C ARG A 101 25.16 2.04 -3.90
N GLY A 102 24.18 2.93 -3.90
CA GLY A 102 22.79 2.55 -3.66
C GLY A 102 22.61 1.83 -2.32
N GLU A 103 21.53 1.08 -2.19
CA GLU A 103 21.26 0.27 -1.00
C GLU A 103 21.63 -1.18 -1.27
N CYS A 104 22.47 -1.76 -0.41
CA CYS A 104 22.98 -3.13 -0.51
C CYS A 104 22.92 -3.82 0.85
N TYR A 105 22.71 -5.13 0.85
CA TYR A 105 22.60 -5.90 2.10
C TYR A 105 23.84 -5.77 2.98
N SER A 106 25.05 -5.81 2.42
CA SER A 106 26.28 -5.74 3.21
C SER A 106 26.39 -4.43 4.00
N ASN A 107 25.97 -3.30 3.40
CA ASN A 107 25.94 -2.02 4.10
C ASN A 107 24.90 -2.04 5.23
N MET A 108 23.64 -2.33 4.88
CA MET A 108 22.51 -2.28 5.81
C MET A 108 22.69 -3.28 6.96
N ASP A 109 23.07 -4.53 6.67
CA ASP A 109 23.42 -5.51 7.68
C ASP A 109 24.48 -4.98 8.66
N TYR A 110 25.58 -4.40 8.16
CA TYR A 110 26.62 -3.87 9.04
C TYR A 110 26.09 -2.78 9.97
N LEU A 111 25.23 -1.88 9.47
CA LEU A 111 24.60 -0.84 10.29
C LEU A 111 23.63 -1.45 11.31
N PHE A 112 22.80 -2.40 10.90
CA PHE A 112 21.89 -3.14 11.76
C PHE A 112 22.63 -3.82 12.91
N PHE A 113 23.63 -4.65 12.62
CA PHE A 113 24.40 -5.36 13.64
C PHE A 113 25.20 -4.41 14.53
N SER A 114 25.82 -3.37 13.97
CA SER A 114 26.55 -2.35 14.74
C SER A 114 25.65 -1.62 15.72
N SER A 115 24.39 -1.35 15.33
CA SER A 115 23.40 -0.70 16.21
C SER A 115 22.97 -1.57 17.41
N LEU A 116 23.13 -2.89 17.30
CA LEU A 116 22.69 -3.84 18.32
C LEU A 116 23.80 -4.30 19.27
N ILE A 117 25.08 -4.11 18.93
CA ILE A 117 26.22 -4.67 19.68
C ILE A 117 26.25 -4.25 21.17
N ARG A 118 25.72 -3.07 21.51
CA ARG A 118 25.71 -2.53 22.89
C ARG A 118 24.42 -2.82 23.65
N VAL A 119 23.54 -3.65 23.09
CA VAL A 119 22.18 -3.85 23.61
C VAL A 119 21.95 -5.33 23.88
N MET A 120 21.77 -5.69 25.15
CA MET A 120 21.43 -7.06 25.55
C MET A 120 19.90 -7.22 25.60
N LEU A 121 19.30 -7.89 24.62
CA LEU A 121 17.84 -8.06 24.54
C LEU A 121 17.43 -9.42 24.01
N LEU A 122 16.35 -9.96 24.58
CA LEU A 122 15.75 -11.24 24.19
C LEU A 122 15.02 -11.17 22.85
N THR A 123 14.50 -10.00 22.46
CA THR A 123 13.70 -9.86 21.23
C THR A 123 13.91 -8.51 20.56
N VAL A 124 14.17 -8.53 19.26
CA VAL A 124 14.25 -7.35 18.39
C VAL A 124 13.17 -7.45 17.32
N VAL A 125 12.38 -6.41 17.16
CA VAL A 125 11.46 -6.25 16.04
C VAL A 125 12.15 -5.35 15.02
N ALA A 126 12.53 -5.92 13.89
CA ALA A 126 13.23 -5.24 12.82
C ALA A 126 12.23 -4.82 11.74
N SER A 127 12.08 -3.51 11.57
CA SER A 127 11.27 -2.88 10.54
C SER A 127 12.15 -2.52 9.36
N TYR A 128 11.81 -3.02 8.18
CA TYR A 128 12.51 -2.67 6.95
C TYR A 128 11.56 -2.82 5.76
N ASP A 129 11.67 -1.94 4.78
CA ASP A 129 10.82 -1.94 3.58
C ASP A 129 10.79 -3.30 2.91
N ILE A 130 11.95 -3.94 2.83
CA ILE A 130 12.12 -5.25 2.20
C ILE A 130 12.30 -6.36 3.23
N ALA A 131 11.77 -6.22 4.45
CA ALA A 131 11.89 -7.23 5.50
C ALA A 131 11.43 -8.63 5.04
N CYS A 132 10.46 -8.72 4.11
CA CYS A 132 10.00 -9.97 3.44
C CYS A 132 11.14 -10.79 2.80
N GLN A 133 12.15 -10.10 2.29
CA GLN A 133 13.28 -10.69 1.56
C GLN A 133 14.51 -10.73 2.45
N TRP A 134 14.80 -9.61 3.10
CA TRP A 134 15.96 -9.44 3.95
C TRP A 134 16.04 -10.52 5.04
N GLY A 135 14.90 -10.85 5.66
CA GLY A 135 14.80 -11.87 6.70
C GLY A 135 15.13 -13.31 6.26
N ARG A 136 15.02 -13.64 4.96
CA ARG A 136 15.17 -15.04 4.48
C ARG A 136 16.56 -15.61 4.71
N ASN A 137 17.58 -14.81 4.40
CA ASN A 137 18.99 -15.19 4.52
C ASN A 137 19.68 -14.49 5.70
N PHE A 138 18.92 -13.86 6.60
CA PHE A 138 19.44 -13.03 7.69
C PHE A 138 20.43 -13.79 8.59
N TRP A 139 20.07 -14.99 9.05
CA TRP A 139 20.95 -15.79 9.92
C TRP A 139 22.19 -16.32 9.20
N LYS A 140 22.10 -16.56 7.88
CA LYS A 140 23.28 -16.90 7.06
C LYS A 140 24.25 -15.72 7.00
N ARG A 141 23.74 -14.51 6.79
CA ARG A 141 24.56 -13.29 6.76
C ARG A 141 25.11 -12.95 8.15
N THR A 142 24.35 -13.20 9.22
CA THR A 142 24.82 -13.05 10.61
C THR A 142 26.10 -13.84 10.87
N LYS A 143 26.20 -15.09 10.38
CA LYS A 143 27.40 -15.92 10.51
C LYS A 143 28.60 -15.41 9.69
N GLY A 144 28.35 -14.65 8.63
CA GLY A 144 29.39 -14.01 7.81
C GLY A 144 29.89 -12.69 8.39
N MET A 145 29.18 -12.10 9.36
CA MET A 145 29.61 -10.87 10.01
C MET A 145 30.89 -11.07 10.82
N PRO A 146 31.71 -10.01 11.03
CA PRO A 146 32.81 -10.06 11.97
C PRO A 146 32.34 -10.55 13.34
N GLU A 147 33.15 -11.38 14.02
CA GLU A 147 32.80 -12.02 15.30
C GLU A 147 32.25 -11.02 16.34
N SER A 148 32.83 -9.82 16.40
CA SER A 148 32.37 -8.75 17.30
C SER A 148 30.94 -8.24 17.01
N LEU A 149 30.41 -8.46 15.81
CA LEU A 149 29.08 -8.00 15.36
C LEU A 149 28.06 -9.13 15.24
N GLN A 150 28.44 -10.39 15.49
CA GLN A 150 27.51 -11.51 15.39
C GLN A 150 26.49 -11.48 16.52
N LEU A 151 25.22 -11.65 16.17
CA LEU A 151 24.17 -11.81 17.17
C LEU A 151 24.27 -13.19 17.82
N GLN A 152 23.89 -13.24 19.09
CA GLN A 152 23.81 -14.50 19.83
C GLN A 152 22.58 -15.30 19.37
N ASP A 153 22.70 -16.63 19.35
CA ASP A 153 21.66 -17.54 18.84
C ASP A 153 20.33 -17.46 19.62
N TRP A 154 20.36 -16.99 20.87
CA TRP A 154 19.17 -16.84 21.72
C TRP A 154 18.36 -15.56 21.42
N VAL A 155 18.88 -14.63 20.60
CA VAL A 155 18.17 -13.38 20.27
C VAL A 155 17.07 -13.67 19.25
N GLN A 156 15.82 -13.39 19.61
CA GLN A 156 14.70 -13.55 18.67
C GLN A 156 14.55 -12.29 17.79
N ILE A 157 14.64 -12.45 16.47
CA ILE A 157 14.36 -11.38 15.50
C ILE A 157 12.97 -11.56 14.90
N ILE A 158 12.16 -10.50 14.94
CA ILE A 158 10.82 -10.45 14.35
C ILE A 158 10.86 -9.43 13.21
N PHE A 159 10.80 -9.91 11.97
CA PHE A 159 10.83 -9.08 10.77
C PHE A 159 9.44 -8.51 10.47
N LYS A 160 9.36 -7.20 10.20
CA LYS A 160 8.11 -6.51 9.84
C LYS A 160 8.36 -5.49 8.75
N VAL A 161 7.35 -5.30 7.92
CA VAL A 161 7.36 -4.25 6.88
C VAL A 161 6.59 -3.05 7.42
N PRO A 162 7.10 -1.81 7.25
CA PRO A 162 6.38 -0.61 7.66
C PRO A 162 4.96 -0.56 7.08
N LYS A 163 4.00 -0.06 7.86
CA LYS A 163 2.56 -0.11 7.50
C LYS A 163 2.24 0.52 6.15
N PHE A 164 2.93 1.61 5.80
CA PHE A 164 2.71 2.31 4.53
C PHE A 164 3.19 1.50 3.32
N TYR A 165 4.25 0.71 3.47
CA TYR A 165 4.82 -0.06 2.38
C TYR A 165 4.21 -1.44 2.23
N LEU A 166 3.75 -2.05 3.32
CA LEU A 166 3.16 -3.39 3.31
C LEU A 166 2.13 -3.63 2.19
N PRO A 167 1.20 -2.70 1.87
CA PRO A 167 0.26 -2.87 0.75
C PRO A 167 0.92 -3.02 -0.64
N LEU A 168 2.14 -2.52 -0.82
CA LEU A 168 2.92 -2.63 -2.06
C LEU A 168 3.61 -3.98 -2.22
N HIS A 169 3.56 -4.84 -1.21
CA HIS A 169 4.07 -6.20 -1.28
C HIS A 169 3.00 -7.14 -1.81
N VAL A 170 3.43 -8.28 -2.33
CA VAL A 170 2.55 -9.41 -2.67
C VAL A 170 1.69 -9.82 -1.46
N LYS A 171 0.45 -10.25 -1.72
CA LYS A 171 -0.56 -10.57 -0.68
C LYS A 171 -0.04 -11.50 0.42
N LYS A 172 0.74 -12.52 0.07
CA LYS A 172 1.38 -13.46 1.04
C LYS A 172 2.27 -12.78 2.10
N CYS A 173 2.75 -11.57 1.85
CA CYS A 173 3.54 -10.82 2.82
C CYS A 173 2.66 -10.04 3.81
N HIS A 174 1.39 -9.78 3.50
CA HIS A 174 0.55 -8.86 4.26
C HIS A 174 0.36 -9.36 5.70
N SER A 175 0.03 -10.63 5.88
CA SER A 175 -0.23 -11.14 7.24
C SER A 175 1.05 -11.37 8.07
N PRO A 176 2.06 -12.12 7.58
CA PRO A 176 3.24 -12.43 8.38
C PRO A 176 4.06 -11.19 8.74
N TYR A 177 4.10 -10.17 7.88
CA TYR A 177 4.94 -8.98 8.09
C TYR A 177 4.19 -7.76 8.62
N SER A 178 2.89 -7.87 8.91
CA SER A 178 2.07 -6.77 9.46
C SER A 178 2.36 -6.50 10.93
N PHE A 179 2.65 -5.25 11.27
CA PHE A 179 2.67 -4.78 12.66
C PHE A 179 1.31 -4.92 13.35
N ASN A 180 0.19 -4.76 12.63
CA ASN A 180 -1.14 -4.83 13.24
C ASN A 180 -1.48 -6.23 13.76
N TYR A 181 -0.89 -7.27 13.19
CA TYR A 181 -1.11 -8.66 13.55
C TYR A 181 0.01 -9.23 14.42
N THR A 182 0.92 -8.37 14.91
CA THR A 182 2.05 -8.79 15.71
C THR A 182 1.80 -8.49 17.19
N LYS A 183 1.78 -9.52 18.01
CA LYS A 183 1.62 -9.36 19.45
C LYS A 183 2.76 -8.54 20.05
N GLY A 184 2.42 -7.61 20.94
CA GLY A 184 3.40 -6.89 21.76
C GLY A 184 4.17 -5.76 21.06
N VAL A 185 3.73 -5.34 19.87
CA VAL A 185 4.29 -4.17 19.16
C VAL A 185 3.45 -2.89 19.28
N GLY A 186 2.28 -2.97 19.93
CA GLY A 186 1.39 -1.84 20.12
C GLY A 186 0.92 -1.24 18.79
N ARG A 187 0.92 0.10 18.70
CA ARG A 187 0.49 0.84 17.49
C ARG A 187 1.64 1.26 16.56
N THR A 188 2.87 0.78 16.77
CA THR A 188 4.06 1.10 15.96
C THR A 188 3.79 0.93 14.46
N ASP A 189 4.21 1.92 13.67
CA ASP A 189 4.06 1.93 12.20
C ASP A 189 5.30 1.43 11.44
N GLY A 190 6.45 1.37 12.12
CA GLY A 190 7.71 0.91 11.56
C GLY A 190 8.49 1.99 10.78
N LYS A 191 8.07 3.26 10.86
CA LYS A 191 8.55 4.36 10.01
C LYS A 191 9.54 5.33 10.66
N GLY A 192 10.03 5.00 11.86
CA GLY A 192 10.79 5.96 12.68
C GLY A 192 12.03 6.54 12.00
N VAL A 193 12.72 5.76 11.17
CA VAL A 193 13.90 6.20 10.42
C VAL A 193 13.55 7.23 9.34
N GLU A 194 12.44 7.05 8.62
CA GLU A 194 11.97 8.00 7.61
C GLU A 194 11.52 9.34 8.21
N CYS A 195 10.89 9.28 9.39
CA CYS A 195 10.55 10.48 10.15
C CYS A 195 11.81 11.30 10.45
N ASN A 196 12.92 10.65 10.81
CA ASN A 196 14.19 11.31 11.07
C ASN A 196 14.81 11.95 9.83
N TRP A 197 14.60 11.38 8.64
CA TRP A 197 15.04 11.97 7.39
C TRP A 197 14.40 13.31 7.10
N SER A 198 13.13 13.51 7.47
CA SER A 198 12.45 14.79 7.22
C SER A 198 13.24 15.98 7.76
N TRP A 199 13.85 15.82 8.93
CA TRP A 199 14.64 16.85 9.59
C TRP A 199 16.10 16.86 9.11
N LEU A 200 16.74 15.69 9.00
CA LEU A 200 18.15 15.60 8.56
C LEU A 200 18.34 16.13 7.12
N ASN A 201 17.34 15.94 6.27
CA ASN A 201 17.36 16.41 4.88
C ASN A 201 17.42 17.93 4.73
N LEU A 202 17.09 18.71 5.77
CA LEU A 202 17.26 20.15 5.77
C LEU A 202 18.74 20.56 5.64
N ALA A 203 19.64 19.75 6.19
CA ALA A 203 21.09 19.96 6.11
C ALA A 203 21.72 19.37 4.84
N ALA A 204 21.00 18.56 4.06
CA ALA A 204 21.56 17.74 2.96
C ALA A 204 22.44 18.54 1.99
N ARG A 205 22.01 19.75 1.61
CA ARG A 205 22.79 20.61 0.69
C ARG A 205 24.08 21.13 1.33
N SER A 206 24.01 21.53 2.59
CA SER A 206 25.17 22.05 3.33
C SER A 206 26.21 20.97 3.54
N VAL A 207 25.79 19.79 4.04
CA VAL A 207 26.72 18.68 4.27
C VAL A 207 27.28 18.12 2.94
N SER A 208 26.55 18.23 1.83
CA SER A 208 26.99 17.63 0.56
C SER A 208 28.32 18.11 0.01
N VAL A 209 28.77 19.29 0.43
CA VAL A 209 30.02 19.91 -0.03
C VAL A 209 31.13 19.84 1.02
N MET A 210 30.88 19.21 2.16
CA MET A 210 31.85 19.03 3.25
C MET A 210 32.87 17.94 2.92
N ASP A 211 34.05 18.09 3.49
CA ASP A 211 35.11 17.10 3.47
C ASP A 211 34.74 15.88 4.36
N PRO A 212 35.42 14.72 4.22
CA PRO A 212 35.02 13.47 4.87
C PRO A 212 34.85 13.52 6.38
N GLY A 213 35.79 14.09 7.12
CA GLY A 213 35.73 14.19 8.58
C GLY A 213 34.63 15.16 9.01
N ALA A 214 34.59 16.35 8.42
CA ALA A 214 33.56 17.35 8.68
C ALA A 214 32.14 16.83 8.38
N TRP A 215 31.98 16.01 7.32
CA TRP A 215 30.71 15.32 7.02
C TRP A 215 30.29 14.41 8.17
N GLU A 216 31.16 13.51 8.62
CA GLU A 216 30.82 12.53 9.66
C GLU A 216 30.50 13.22 10.99
N ASP A 217 31.35 14.17 11.39
CA ASP A 217 31.20 14.89 12.64
C ASP A 217 29.92 15.74 12.65
N THR A 218 29.57 16.36 11.52
CA THR A 218 28.30 17.12 11.39
C THR A 218 27.09 16.21 11.44
N ILE A 219 27.13 15.03 10.79
CA ILE A 219 26.00 14.08 10.86
C ILE A 219 25.83 13.56 12.28
N ASP A 220 26.93 13.24 12.98
CA ASP A 220 26.88 12.82 14.38
C ASP A 220 26.28 13.90 15.29
N ASP A 221 26.67 15.16 15.12
CA ASP A 221 26.11 16.29 15.86
C ASP A 221 24.61 16.47 15.59
N LEU A 222 24.20 16.42 14.33
CA LEU A 222 22.78 16.54 13.95
C LEU A 222 21.94 15.38 14.51
N CYS A 223 22.42 14.15 14.42
CA CYS A 223 21.77 12.99 15.03
C CYS A 223 21.68 13.15 16.56
N GLY A 224 22.76 13.63 17.20
CA GLY A 224 22.83 13.91 18.62
C GLY A 224 21.83 14.96 19.08
N PHE A 225 21.75 16.08 18.38
CA PHE A 225 20.79 17.14 18.64
C PHE A 225 19.34 16.66 18.49
N SER A 226 19.05 15.88 17.44
CA SER A 226 17.71 15.27 17.26
C SER A 226 17.34 14.37 18.44
N ASN A 227 18.24 13.47 18.84
CA ASN A 227 18.03 12.57 19.97
C ASN A 227 17.87 13.32 21.30
N TRP A 228 18.68 14.35 21.54
CA TRP A 228 18.55 15.22 22.72
C TRP A 228 17.17 15.89 22.74
N LYS A 229 16.74 16.48 21.61
CA LYS A 229 15.42 17.12 21.50
C LYS A 229 14.28 16.13 21.76
N LYS A 230 14.36 14.91 21.23
CA LYS A 230 13.39 13.84 21.52
C LYS A 230 13.37 13.50 23.01
N THR A 231 14.54 13.38 23.63
CA THR A 231 14.69 13.03 25.05
C THR A 231 14.08 14.10 25.97
N VAL A 232 14.39 15.38 25.76
CA VAL A 232 13.86 16.45 26.61
C VAL A 232 12.34 16.64 26.47
N VAL A 233 11.77 16.36 25.28
CA VAL A 233 10.33 16.45 25.02
C VAL A 233 9.58 15.16 25.40
N LEU A 234 10.30 14.06 25.68
CA LEU A 234 9.69 12.74 25.86
C LEU A 234 8.66 12.72 27.00
N GLY A 235 8.95 13.36 28.14
CA GLY A 235 8.01 13.42 29.28
C GLY A 235 6.69 14.10 28.91
N ASN A 236 6.77 15.30 28.34
CA ASN A 236 5.58 16.06 27.92
C ASN A 236 4.78 15.34 26.82
N SER A 237 5.47 14.77 25.83
CA SER A 237 4.80 14.04 24.76
C SER A 237 4.13 12.75 25.27
N SER A 238 4.75 12.05 26.22
CA SER A 238 4.19 10.84 26.84
C SER A 238 2.98 11.17 27.69
N LEU A 239 3.02 12.25 28.48
CA LEU A 239 1.87 12.71 29.26
C LEU A 239 0.67 13.04 28.37
N ARG A 240 0.88 13.82 27.29
CA ARG A 240 -0.17 14.15 26.31
C ARG A 240 -0.78 12.88 25.71
N LYS A 241 0.07 11.94 25.27
CA LYS A 241 -0.39 10.65 24.73
C LYS A 241 -1.16 9.83 25.77
N MET A 242 -0.74 9.84 27.04
CA MET A 242 -1.40 9.12 28.13
C MET A 242 -2.79 9.67 28.42
N VAL A 243 -2.94 11.01 28.51
CA VAL A 243 -4.23 11.68 28.72
C VAL A 243 -5.23 11.35 27.61
N LEU A 244 -4.77 11.22 26.37
CA LEU A 244 -5.60 10.77 25.25
C LEU A 244 -5.90 9.26 25.30
N ALA A 245 -4.92 8.44 25.70
CA ALA A 245 -5.05 7.00 25.68
C ALA A 245 -6.03 6.45 26.75
N ILE A 246 -6.03 7.02 27.96
CA ILE A 246 -6.89 6.56 29.07
C ILE A 246 -8.39 6.49 28.70
N PRO A 247 -9.04 7.56 28.19
CA PRO A 247 -10.44 7.48 27.81
C PRO A 247 -10.67 6.54 26.62
N GLN A 248 -9.74 6.49 25.66
CA GLN A 248 -9.84 5.59 24.51
C GLN A 248 -9.78 4.13 24.92
N VAL A 249 -8.96 3.77 25.92
CA VAL A 249 -8.94 2.41 26.48
C VAL A 249 -10.32 2.02 27.02
N MET A 250 -11.03 2.93 27.68
CA MET A 250 -12.39 2.62 28.16
C MET A 250 -13.37 2.38 27.01
N ILE A 251 -13.36 3.25 25.99
CA ILE A 251 -14.25 3.14 24.82
C ILE A 251 -13.97 1.85 24.07
N HIS A 252 -12.71 1.59 23.72
CA HIS A 252 -12.31 0.40 22.98
C HIS A 252 -12.53 -0.88 23.78
N SER A 253 -12.27 -0.86 25.09
CA SER A 253 -12.54 -2.01 25.95
C SER A 253 -14.04 -2.32 25.98
N ARG A 254 -14.91 -1.33 26.19
CA ARG A 254 -16.37 -1.55 26.16
C ARG A 254 -16.84 -2.09 24.81
N ALA A 255 -16.42 -1.46 23.71
CA ALA A 255 -16.77 -1.90 22.36
C ALA A 255 -16.32 -3.36 22.11
N PHE A 256 -15.09 -3.70 22.51
CA PHE A 256 -14.56 -5.06 22.38
C PHE A 256 -15.36 -6.08 23.20
N HIS A 257 -15.70 -5.75 24.45
CA HIS A 257 -16.50 -6.63 25.31
C HIS A 257 -17.91 -6.81 24.77
N SER A 258 -18.60 -5.74 24.36
CA SER A 258 -19.93 -5.81 23.76
C SER A 258 -19.95 -6.62 22.46
N PHE A 259 -18.98 -6.39 21.57
CA PHE A 259 -18.84 -7.17 20.34
C PHE A 259 -18.57 -8.66 20.63
N THR A 260 -17.67 -8.94 21.57
CA THR A 260 -17.36 -10.32 21.98
C THR A 260 -18.55 -11.00 22.65
N ALA A 261 -19.36 -10.28 23.43
CA ALA A 261 -20.56 -10.81 24.06
C ALA A 261 -21.62 -11.19 23.02
N GLY A 262 -21.91 -10.32 22.06
CA GLY A 262 -22.85 -10.62 20.97
C GLY A 262 -22.39 -11.82 20.12
N LEU A 263 -21.08 -11.98 19.89
CA LEU A 263 -20.55 -13.17 19.21
C LEU A 263 -20.73 -14.46 20.02
N ARG A 264 -20.75 -14.40 21.36
CA ARG A 264 -20.98 -15.60 22.18
C ARG A 264 -22.43 -16.07 22.11
N GLU A 265 -23.38 -15.16 21.96
CA GLU A 265 -24.81 -15.52 21.92
C GLU A 265 -25.19 -16.30 20.67
N GLY A 266 -24.55 -16.03 19.51
CA GLY A 266 -24.90 -16.68 18.24
C GLY A 266 -23.78 -17.46 17.54
N HIS A 267 -22.52 -17.30 17.94
CA HIS A 267 -21.34 -17.79 17.21
C HIS A 267 -20.22 -18.27 18.14
N GLU A 268 -20.56 -18.92 19.27
CA GLU A 268 -19.58 -19.34 20.27
C GLU A 268 -18.54 -20.34 19.73
N GLU A 269 -18.97 -21.30 18.91
CA GLU A 269 -18.08 -22.28 18.28
C GLU A 269 -17.07 -21.60 17.35
N ASP A 270 -17.54 -20.70 16.48
CA ASP A 270 -16.70 -19.92 15.57
C ASP A 270 -15.71 -19.04 16.33
N LEU A 271 -16.14 -18.39 17.41
CA LEU A 271 -15.29 -17.58 18.28
C LEU A 271 -14.18 -18.43 18.91
N THR A 272 -14.50 -19.65 19.34
CA THR A 272 -13.54 -20.58 19.95
C THR A 272 -12.53 -21.08 18.92
N LYS A 273 -13.00 -21.45 17.72
CA LYS A 273 -12.15 -21.83 16.58
C LYS A 273 -11.22 -20.70 16.19
N TRP A 274 -11.74 -19.47 16.08
CA TRP A 274 -10.95 -18.29 15.74
C TRP A 274 -9.86 -17.99 16.77
N LYS A 275 -10.20 -17.99 18.07
CA LYS A 275 -9.22 -17.77 19.15
C LYS A 275 -8.10 -18.80 19.13
N ARG A 276 -8.41 -20.05 18.78
CA ARG A 276 -7.42 -21.12 18.62
C ARG A 276 -6.46 -20.81 17.47
N LYS A 277 -7.00 -20.51 16.28
CA LYS A 277 -6.22 -20.10 15.11
C LYS A 277 -5.29 -18.92 15.42
N VAL A 278 -5.80 -17.90 16.13
CA VAL A 278 -4.98 -16.73 16.54
C VAL A 278 -3.84 -17.14 17.48
N ARG A 279 -4.08 -18.02 18.46
CA ARG A 279 -3.03 -18.47 19.39
C ARG A 279 -1.97 -19.30 18.67
N GLU A 280 -2.38 -20.21 17.80
CA GLU A 280 -1.47 -21.02 16.97
C GLU A 280 -0.60 -20.11 16.10
N TRP A 281 -1.21 -19.12 15.45
CA TRP A 281 -0.51 -18.11 14.67
C TRP A 281 0.46 -17.24 15.47
N GLU A 282 0.07 -16.82 16.69
CA GLU A 282 0.96 -16.05 17.58
C GLU A 282 2.18 -16.85 18.06
N MET A 283 2.09 -18.19 18.08
CA MET A 283 3.20 -19.08 18.43
C MET A 283 4.12 -19.34 17.25
N ASP A 284 3.55 -19.65 16.08
CA ASP A 284 4.31 -19.84 14.84
C ASP A 284 3.55 -19.31 13.63
N SER A 285 3.85 -18.07 13.27
CA SER A 285 3.27 -17.38 12.10
C SER A 285 3.82 -17.88 10.77
N GLY A 286 4.84 -18.76 10.76
CA GLY A 286 5.42 -19.33 9.55
C GLY A 286 4.78 -20.66 9.14
N ALA A 287 4.29 -21.43 10.11
CA ALA A 287 3.76 -22.77 9.90
C ALA A 287 2.22 -22.86 9.87
N SER A 288 1.51 -21.83 10.32
CA SER A 288 0.04 -21.85 10.42
C SER A 288 -0.63 -20.98 9.35
N GLU A 289 -1.87 -21.32 8.98
CA GLU A 289 -2.70 -20.47 8.12
C GLU A 289 -3.01 -19.15 8.84
N SER A 290 -2.82 -18.02 8.15
CA SER A 290 -3.09 -16.71 8.76
C SER A 290 -4.59 -16.56 9.05
N PRO A 291 -5.00 -16.33 10.31
CA PRO A 291 -6.39 -16.03 10.61
C PRO A 291 -6.80 -14.67 10.02
N TYR A 292 -5.85 -13.80 9.71
CA TYR A 292 -6.12 -12.43 9.26
C TYR A 292 -6.21 -12.29 7.74
N GLU A 293 -5.90 -13.35 6.99
CA GLU A 293 -6.17 -13.36 5.56
C GLU A 293 -7.66 -13.54 5.36
N CYS A 294 -8.28 -12.55 4.72
CA CYS A 294 -9.64 -12.72 4.26
C CYS A 294 -9.57 -13.74 3.12
N ALA A 295 -10.32 -14.83 3.23
CA ALA A 295 -10.48 -15.76 2.11
C ALA A 295 -10.81 -14.94 0.86
N GLU A 296 -10.04 -15.15 -0.22
CA GLU A 296 -10.40 -14.57 -1.50
C GLU A 296 -11.78 -15.13 -1.84
N VAL A 297 -12.80 -14.28 -1.73
CA VAL A 297 -14.07 -14.60 -2.35
C VAL A 297 -13.73 -14.56 -3.83
N GLU A 298 -13.68 -15.72 -4.47
CA GLU A 298 -13.61 -15.87 -5.93
C GLU A 298 -14.85 -15.19 -6.52
N ALA A 299 -14.79 -13.87 -6.63
CA ALA A 299 -15.81 -13.08 -7.27
C ALA A 299 -15.35 -12.90 -8.71
N THR A 300 -16.18 -13.33 -9.64
CA THR A 300 -15.92 -13.15 -11.06
C THR A 300 -16.07 -11.66 -11.35
N THR A 301 -15.01 -11.00 -11.81
CA THR A 301 -15.09 -9.59 -12.22
C THR A 301 -15.73 -9.46 -13.60
N MET A 302 -16.25 -8.28 -13.94
CA MET A 302 -16.72 -8.03 -15.31
C MET A 302 -15.59 -8.26 -16.32
N ALA A 303 -14.34 -7.94 -15.95
CA ALA A 303 -13.16 -8.19 -16.77
C ALA A 303 -12.91 -9.70 -17.00
N ASP A 304 -13.10 -10.54 -15.98
CA ASP A 304 -12.95 -11.99 -16.10
C ASP A 304 -14.01 -12.59 -17.03
N VAL A 305 -15.27 -12.14 -16.91
CA VAL A 305 -16.34 -12.56 -17.84
C VAL A 305 -15.98 -12.20 -19.28
N LEU A 306 -15.43 -11.01 -19.52
CA LEU A 306 -15.04 -10.59 -20.86
C LEU A 306 -13.86 -11.35 -21.41
N ALA A 307 -12.85 -11.64 -20.58
CA ALA A 307 -11.73 -12.47 -20.97
C ALA A 307 -12.21 -13.87 -21.37
N ARG A 308 -13.17 -14.43 -20.62
CA ARG A 308 -13.80 -15.72 -20.94
C ARG A 308 -14.58 -15.65 -22.26
N LEU A 309 -15.45 -14.66 -22.45
CA LEU A 309 -16.22 -14.48 -23.69
C LEU A 309 -15.30 -14.29 -24.91
N ALA A 310 -14.21 -13.55 -24.77
CA ALA A 310 -13.23 -13.37 -25.84
C ALA A 310 -12.46 -14.68 -26.17
N ALA A 311 -12.18 -15.51 -25.16
CA ALA A 311 -11.56 -16.81 -25.36
C ALA A 311 -12.51 -17.81 -26.03
N GLU A 312 -13.78 -17.88 -25.59
CA GLU A 312 -14.84 -18.69 -26.21
C GLU A 312 -15.03 -18.28 -27.68
N GLU A 313 -15.03 -16.97 -27.98
CA GLU A 313 -15.12 -16.46 -29.35
C GLU A 313 -13.91 -16.87 -30.21
N HIS A 314 -12.69 -16.79 -29.66
CA HIS A 314 -11.48 -17.22 -30.38
C HIS A 314 -11.56 -18.69 -30.79
N VAL A 315 -12.04 -19.55 -29.89
CA VAL A 315 -12.23 -20.99 -30.17
C VAL A 315 -13.27 -21.20 -31.28
N SER A 316 -14.43 -20.53 -31.20
CA SER A 316 -15.48 -20.66 -32.22
C SER A 316 -15.03 -20.17 -33.60
N LEU A 317 -14.24 -19.09 -33.68
CA LEU A 317 -13.69 -18.59 -34.95
C LEU A 317 -12.67 -19.56 -35.57
N VAL A 318 -11.86 -20.22 -34.74
CA VAL A 318 -10.86 -21.20 -35.20
C VAL A 318 -11.53 -22.51 -35.66
N CYS A 319 -12.62 -22.93 -35.02
CA CYS A 319 -13.30 -24.19 -35.31
C CYS A 319 -14.35 -24.12 -36.44
N ASP A 320 -15.17 -23.06 -36.48
CA ASP A 320 -16.36 -23.01 -37.34
C ASP A 320 -16.20 -22.15 -38.60
N GLY A 321 -15.05 -21.49 -38.79
CA GLY A 321 -14.80 -20.64 -39.96
C GLY A 321 -15.76 -19.45 -40.09
N ALA A 322 -16.38 -19.04 -38.98
CA ALA A 322 -17.34 -17.94 -38.96
C ALA A 322 -16.71 -16.61 -39.38
N SER A 323 -17.42 -15.84 -40.21
CA SER A 323 -16.95 -14.58 -40.77
C SER A 323 -16.71 -13.52 -39.69
N ALA A 324 -15.53 -12.89 -39.73
CA ALA A 324 -15.06 -11.81 -38.85
C ALA A 324 -15.87 -10.50 -38.92
N LEU A 325 -17.00 -10.47 -39.64
CA LEU A 325 -17.81 -9.27 -39.93
C LEU A 325 -18.96 -9.04 -38.95
N VAL A 326 -19.23 -9.95 -38.01
CA VAL A 326 -20.25 -9.74 -36.97
C VAL A 326 -19.63 -8.93 -35.83
N VAL A 327 -20.10 -7.70 -35.63
CA VAL A 327 -19.71 -6.87 -34.48
C VAL A 327 -20.01 -7.69 -33.21
N LYS A 328 -19.13 -7.66 -32.21
CA LYS A 328 -19.16 -8.56 -31.04
C LYS A 328 -20.13 -8.11 -29.92
N PRO A 329 -21.00 -8.99 -29.38
CA PRO A 329 -22.02 -8.61 -28.39
C PRO A 329 -21.45 -8.14 -27.03
N GLY A 330 -20.30 -8.68 -26.59
CA GLY A 330 -19.67 -8.32 -25.33
C GLY A 330 -19.36 -6.82 -25.18
N PRO A 331 -18.56 -6.20 -26.07
CA PRO A 331 -18.28 -4.76 -26.06
C PRO A 331 -19.54 -3.87 -26.08
N PHE A 332 -20.58 -4.29 -26.80
CA PHE A 332 -21.87 -3.59 -26.83
C PHE A 332 -22.54 -3.58 -25.44
N LEU A 333 -22.61 -4.74 -24.78
CA LEU A 333 -23.20 -4.87 -23.44
C LEU A 333 -22.44 -4.05 -22.39
N ILE A 334 -21.10 -4.09 -22.39
CA ILE A 334 -20.28 -3.26 -21.47
C ILE A 334 -20.59 -1.79 -21.69
N THR A 335 -20.56 -1.33 -22.95
CA THR A 335 -20.78 0.08 -23.29
C THR A 335 -22.16 0.52 -22.79
N GLY A 336 -23.19 -0.32 -22.95
CA GLY A 336 -24.51 -0.06 -22.39
C GLY A 336 -24.52 0.04 -20.86
N ILE A 337 -23.84 -0.86 -20.16
CA ILE A 337 -23.72 -0.86 -18.69
C ILE A 337 -22.97 0.38 -18.19
N GLU A 338 -21.85 0.75 -18.82
CA GLU A 338 -21.07 1.95 -18.49
C GLU A 338 -21.86 3.25 -18.72
N ILE A 339 -22.68 3.29 -19.78
CA ILE A 339 -23.59 4.41 -20.03
C ILE A 339 -24.60 4.50 -18.88
N GLN A 340 -25.25 3.40 -18.48
CA GLN A 340 -26.19 3.41 -17.36
C GLN A 340 -25.54 3.87 -16.04
N GLN A 341 -24.31 3.44 -15.75
CA GLN A 341 -23.55 3.91 -14.60
C GLN A 341 -23.26 5.41 -14.68
N SER A 342 -22.85 5.90 -15.86
CA SER A 342 -22.60 7.32 -16.12
C SER A 342 -23.88 8.16 -15.96
N GLN A 343 -25.02 7.65 -16.42
CA GLN A 343 -26.34 8.28 -16.22
C GLN A 343 -26.67 8.39 -14.74
N ALA A 344 -26.54 7.32 -13.97
CA ALA A 344 -26.81 7.33 -12.52
C ALA A 344 -25.92 8.32 -11.76
N ALA A 345 -24.63 8.38 -12.09
CA ALA A 345 -23.70 9.34 -11.52
C ALA A 345 -24.08 10.80 -11.85
N LEU A 346 -24.47 11.06 -13.10
CA LEU A 346 -24.90 12.40 -13.53
C LEU A 346 -26.23 12.83 -12.93
N VAL A 347 -27.18 11.91 -12.69
CA VAL A 347 -28.42 12.22 -11.96
C VAL A 347 -28.12 12.69 -10.54
N LEU A 348 -27.17 12.03 -9.86
CA LEU A 348 -26.74 12.44 -8.51
C LEU A 348 -26.05 13.80 -8.54
N GLU A 349 -25.16 14.01 -9.50
CA GLU A 349 -24.47 15.28 -9.65
C GLU A 349 -25.49 16.40 -9.92
N ALA A 350 -26.38 16.22 -10.91
CA ALA A 350 -27.37 17.21 -11.37
C ALA A 350 -28.30 17.72 -10.25
N LYS A 351 -28.54 16.93 -9.19
CA LYS A 351 -29.33 17.34 -8.02
C LYS A 351 -28.66 18.42 -7.16
N TRP A 352 -27.36 18.68 -7.33
CA TRP A 352 -26.61 19.62 -6.51
C TRP A 352 -26.88 21.08 -6.92
N LYS A 353 -27.44 21.87 -5.99
CA LYS A 353 -28.03 23.21 -6.25
C LYS A 353 -27.05 24.38 -6.25
N ASN A 354 -25.91 24.28 -5.56
CA ASN A 354 -24.96 25.39 -5.38
C ASN A 354 -23.67 25.14 -6.19
N ARG A 355 -23.75 25.32 -7.51
CA ARG A 355 -22.62 25.07 -8.42
C ARG A 355 -21.85 26.34 -8.74
N THR A 356 -20.53 26.23 -8.78
CA THR A 356 -19.66 27.25 -9.38
C THR A 356 -19.72 27.17 -10.91
N THR A 357 -19.32 28.24 -11.61
CA THR A 357 -19.25 28.27 -13.09
C THR A 357 -18.40 27.14 -13.66
N ILE A 358 -17.30 26.79 -12.99
CA ILE A 358 -16.43 25.68 -13.37
C ILE A 358 -17.18 24.35 -13.26
N GLN A 359 -17.88 24.11 -12.15
CA GLN A 359 -18.66 22.88 -11.93
C GLN A 359 -19.83 22.75 -12.91
N ALA A 360 -20.49 23.85 -13.25
CA ALA A 360 -21.53 23.87 -14.28
C ALA A 360 -20.96 23.52 -15.67
N THR A 361 -19.77 24.02 -16.00
CA THR A 361 -19.07 23.72 -17.26
C THR A 361 -18.66 22.25 -17.34
N THR A 362 -18.15 21.69 -16.24
CA THR A 362 -17.79 20.25 -16.17
C THR A 362 -19.00 19.36 -16.38
N LEU A 363 -20.13 19.64 -15.71
CA LEU A 363 -21.37 18.90 -15.91
C LEU A 363 -21.82 18.94 -17.37
N GLN A 364 -21.80 20.12 -17.98
CA GLN A 364 -22.22 20.26 -19.37
C GLN A 364 -21.33 19.43 -20.31
N ARG A 365 -20.01 19.42 -20.09
CA ARG A 365 -19.08 18.56 -20.85
C ARG A 365 -19.39 17.08 -20.65
N SER A 366 -19.63 16.64 -19.42
CA SER A 366 -20.00 15.25 -19.11
C SER A 366 -21.32 14.85 -19.80
N ARG A 367 -22.32 15.74 -19.82
CA ARG A 367 -23.58 15.54 -20.55
C ARG A 367 -23.37 15.42 -22.06
N THR A 368 -22.55 16.29 -22.66
CA THR A 368 -22.23 16.22 -24.10
C THR A 368 -21.52 14.90 -24.46
N LEU A 369 -20.56 14.48 -23.64
CA LEU A 369 -19.85 13.21 -23.82
C LEU A 369 -20.80 12.02 -23.71
N LEU A 370 -21.67 12.02 -22.70
CA LEU A 370 -22.67 10.97 -22.50
C LEU A 370 -23.62 10.88 -23.69
N LEU A 371 -24.12 12.02 -24.20
CA LEU A 371 -25.01 12.04 -25.35
C LEU A 371 -24.36 11.41 -26.59
N GLY A 372 -23.09 11.70 -26.85
CA GLY A 372 -22.33 11.08 -27.94
C GLY A 372 -22.20 9.56 -27.77
N LYS A 373 -21.95 9.07 -26.55
CA LYS A 373 -21.91 7.62 -26.26
C LYS A 373 -23.27 6.95 -26.46
N VAL A 374 -24.37 7.59 -26.04
CA VAL A 374 -25.74 7.08 -26.21
C VAL A 374 -26.10 6.96 -27.68
N GLN A 375 -25.79 7.98 -28.49
CA GLN A 375 -26.04 7.95 -29.93
C GLN A 375 -25.27 6.81 -30.60
N ALA A 376 -23.97 6.67 -30.31
CA ALA A 376 -23.15 5.59 -30.84
C ALA A 376 -23.68 4.19 -30.44
N LEU A 377 -24.18 4.04 -29.21
CA LEU A 377 -24.79 2.79 -28.78
C LEU A 377 -26.07 2.47 -29.57
N HIS A 378 -26.96 3.45 -29.76
CA HIS A 378 -28.21 3.28 -30.52
C HIS A 378 -27.98 2.96 -32.00
N ASP A 379 -26.88 3.44 -32.59
CA ASP A 379 -26.52 3.13 -33.98
C ASP A 379 -26.14 1.65 -34.14
N ILE A 380 -25.48 1.08 -33.13
CA ILE A 380 -25.03 -0.32 -33.14
C ILE A 380 -26.14 -1.26 -32.62
N GLN A 381 -27.05 -0.77 -31.78
CA GLN A 381 -28.09 -1.55 -31.11
C GLN A 381 -29.00 -2.33 -32.07
N ASP A 382 -29.29 -1.79 -33.26
CA ASP A 382 -30.10 -2.46 -34.27
C ASP A 382 -29.47 -3.77 -34.78
N THR A 383 -28.15 -3.92 -34.66
CA THR A 383 -27.43 -5.13 -35.06
C THR A 383 -27.65 -6.28 -34.07
N TYR A 384 -27.75 -5.98 -32.77
CA TYR A 384 -27.91 -6.97 -31.70
C TYR A 384 -29.34 -7.17 -31.24
N MET A 385 -30.17 -6.14 -31.41
CA MET A 385 -31.56 -6.12 -30.96
C MET A 385 -32.48 -5.65 -32.11
N PRO A 386 -32.51 -6.38 -33.24
CA PRO A 386 -33.08 -5.90 -34.50
C PRO A 386 -34.58 -5.57 -34.43
N ARG A 387 -35.34 -6.21 -33.53
CA ARG A 387 -36.78 -5.93 -33.37
C ARG A 387 -37.11 -4.92 -32.27
N LEU A 388 -36.09 -4.32 -31.64
CA LEU A 388 -36.27 -3.41 -30.51
C LEU A 388 -36.98 -2.13 -30.92
N ARG A 389 -36.56 -1.50 -32.03
CA ARG A 389 -37.20 -0.24 -32.51
C ARG A 389 -38.68 -0.44 -32.80
N THR A 390 -39.04 -1.57 -33.42
CA THR A 390 -40.44 -1.95 -33.69
C THR A 390 -41.23 -2.15 -32.41
N TRP A 391 -40.64 -2.83 -31.42
CA TRP A 391 -41.28 -3.05 -30.13
C TRP A 391 -41.46 -1.74 -29.32
N ILE A 392 -40.46 -0.86 -29.29
CA ILE A 392 -40.55 0.45 -28.62
C ILE A 392 -41.67 1.29 -29.27
N ALA A 393 -41.72 1.32 -30.60
CA ALA A 393 -42.74 2.05 -31.35
C ALA A 393 -44.17 1.56 -31.07
N GLN A 394 -44.33 0.30 -30.65
CA GLN A 394 -45.63 -0.27 -30.28
C GLN A 394 -46.08 0.09 -28.86
N GLN A 395 -45.17 0.54 -27.98
CA GLN A 395 -45.51 0.77 -26.57
C GLN A 395 -45.96 2.19 -26.21
N SER A 396 -45.52 3.28 -26.88
CA SER A 396 -45.97 4.70 -26.74
C SER A 396 -45.03 5.69 -27.50
N PRO A 397 -45.34 7.00 -27.67
CA PRO A 397 -44.79 7.83 -28.76
C PRO A 397 -43.29 8.14 -28.60
N PRO A 398 -42.61 8.56 -29.69
CA PRO A 398 -41.15 8.56 -29.78
C PRO A 398 -40.50 9.38 -28.68
N LEU A 399 -39.42 8.83 -28.13
CA LEU A 399 -38.50 9.51 -27.24
C LEU A 399 -38.14 10.90 -27.80
N PRO A 400 -38.02 11.95 -26.97
CA PRO A 400 -37.69 13.28 -27.42
C PRO A 400 -36.31 13.30 -28.10
N THR A 401 -36.30 13.14 -29.42
CA THR A 401 -35.14 13.37 -30.29
C THR A 401 -35.06 14.86 -30.58
N GLY A 402 -34.11 15.55 -29.95
CA GLY A 402 -33.85 16.97 -30.18
C GLY A 402 -33.03 17.63 -29.07
N SER A 403 -32.59 18.86 -29.34
CA SER A 403 -31.65 19.72 -28.58
C SER A 403 -31.93 19.94 -27.08
N ASN A 404 -33.02 19.39 -26.53
CA ASN A 404 -33.41 19.47 -25.11
C ASN A 404 -33.35 18.11 -24.37
N ALA A 405 -32.81 17.05 -24.99
CA ALA A 405 -32.66 15.76 -24.34
C ALA A 405 -31.69 15.87 -23.15
N ILE A 406 -32.19 15.58 -21.95
CA ILE A 406 -31.37 15.44 -20.74
C ILE A 406 -30.67 14.08 -20.85
N PRO A 407 -29.35 14.01 -21.12
CA PRO A 407 -28.69 12.75 -21.48
C PRO A 407 -28.78 11.69 -20.39
N GLU A 408 -28.82 12.11 -19.12
CA GLU A 408 -28.97 11.23 -17.96
C GLU A 408 -30.37 10.60 -17.79
N MET A 409 -31.38 11.03 -18.57
CA MET A 409 -32.76 10.51 -18.53
C MET A 409 -33.13 9.68 -19.77
N ILE A 410 -32.23 9.54 -20.74
CA ILE A 410 -32.50 8.75 -21.95
C ILE A 410 -32.49 7.26 -21.59
N PRO A 411 -33.58 6.50 -21.74
CA PRO A 411 -33.60 5.08 -21.43
C PRO A 411 -32.68 4.30 -22.37
N ILE A 412 -31.82 3.46 -21.77
CA ILE A 412 -30.92 2.55 -22.47
C ILE A 412 -31.47 1.13 -22.34
N TYR A 413 -32.06 0.62 -23.41
CA TYR A 413 -32.66 -0.71 -23.43
C TYR A 413 -31.61 -1.81 -23.64
N LEU A 414 -31.18 -2.43 -22.54
CA LEU A 414 -30.47 -3.71 -22.58
C LEU A 414 -31.47 -4.87 -22.41
N PRO A 415 -31.12 -6.11 -22.81
CA PRO A 415 -32.02 -7.26 -22.69
C PRO A 415 -32.72 -7.41 -21.32
N SER A 416 -32.02 -7.11 -20.22
CA SER A 416 -32.54 -7.15 -18.85
C SER A 416 -33.73 -6.21 -18.58
N LEU A 417 -33.86 -5.12 -19.33
CA LEU A 417 -34.96 -4.16 -19.23
C LEU A 417 -36.19 -4.58 -20.04
N LEU A 418 -36.08 -5.61 -20.88
CA LEU A 418 -37.20 -6.16 -21.63
C LEU A 418 -37.92 -7.24 -20.81
N PRO A 419 -39.26 -7.38 -20.97
CA PRO A 419 -40.01 -8.52 -20.46
C PRO A 419 -39.46 -9.86 -21.00
N VAL A 420 -39.48 -10.91 -20.17
CA VAL A 420 -38.84 -12.21 -20.46
C VAL A 420 -39.38 -12.84 -21.76
N ASP A 421 -40.68 -12.71 -21.99
CA ASP A 421 -41.41 -13.18 -23.17
C ASP A 421 -40.98 -12.48 -24.47
N VAL A 422 -40.41 -11.28 -24.37
CA VAL A 422 -40.00 -10.45 -25.51
C VAL A 422 -38.51 -10.63 -25.84
N ARG A 423 -37.67 -11.00 -24.87
CA ARG A 423 -36.20 -11.05 -25.01
C ARG A 423 -35.76 -11.91 -26.18
N GLN A 424 -36.30 -13.13 -26.30
CA GLN A 424 -35.97 -14.07 -27.38
C GLN A 424 -36.47 -13.59 -28.76
N ALA A 425 -37.53 -12.78 -28.78
CA ALA A 425 -38.07 -12.24 -30.03
C ALA A 425 -37.32 -11.00 -30.51
N VAL A 426 -36.66 -10.27 -29.61
CA VAL A 426 -36.00 -8.98 -29.87
C VAL A 426 -34.48 -9.09 -29.99
N CYS A 427 -33.84 -9.96 -29.22
CA CYS A 427 -32.39 -10.07 -29.14
C CYS A 427 -31.85 -11.19 -30.06
N VAL A 428 -30.60 -11.07 -30.48
CA VAL A 428 -29.84 -12.19 -31.06
C VAL A 428 -29.60 -13.29 -30.01
N SER A 429 -29.31 -14.52 -30.47
CA SER A 429 -28.99 -15.64 -29.57
C SER A 429 -27.82 -15.28 -28.64
N ASP A 430 -27.84 -15.83 -27.42
CA ASP A 430 -26.80 -15.71 -26.39
C ASP A 430 -26.62 -14.31 -25.76
N LEU A 431 -27.19 -13.24 -26.34
CA LEU A 431 -27.06 -11.88 -25.81
C LEU A 431 -27.62 -11.74 -24.39
N VAL A 432 -28.71 -12.46 -24.10
CA VAL A 432 -29.38 -12.44 -22.79
C VAL A 432 -28.51 -13.12 -21.73
N GLU A 433 -27.92 -14.27 -22.05
CA GLU A 433 -27.05 -15.03 -21.14
C GLU A 433 -25.73 -14.29 -20.87
N GLN A 434 -25.17 -13.67 -21.92
CA GLN A 434 -23.98 -12.83 -21.79
C GLN A 434 -24.23 -11.59 -20.93
N GLU A 435 -25.39 -10.94 -21.06
CA GLU A 435 -25.75 -9.84 -20.16
C GLU A 435 -25.92 -10.32 -18.73
N ASP A 436 -26.61 -11.45 -18.50
CA ASP A 436 -26.81 -12.01 -17.16
C ASP A 436 -25.48 -12.31 -16.46
N ALA A 437 -24.53 -12.92 -17.17
CA ALA A 437 -23.18 -13.17 -16.65
C ALA A 437 -22.45 -11.86 -16.28
N LEU A 438 -22.54 -10.82 -17.13
CA LEU A 438 -21.95 -9.51 -16.85
C LEU A 438 -22.63 -8.80 -15.66
N ARG A 439 -23.95 -8.94 -15.50
CA ARG A 439 -24.71 -8.35 -14.39
C ARG A 439 -24.42 -9.03 -13.06
N ASN A 440 -24.28 -10.35 -13.06
CA ASN A 440 -23.87 -11.10 -11.88
C ASN A 440 -22.47 -10.66 -11.42
N ALA A 441 -21.52 -10.56 -12.36
CA ALA A 441 -20.18 -10.05 -12.07
C ALA A 441 -20.21 -8.59 -11.54
N GLN A 442 -21.03 -7.73 -12.15
CA GLN A 442 -21.24 -6.35 -11.68
C GLN A 442 -21.79 -6.30 -10.25
N ALA A 443 -22.72 -7.19 -9.90
CA ALA A 443 -23.31 -7.26 -8.57
C ALA A 443 -22.28 -7.74 -7.53
N ASP A 444 -21.44 -8.71 -7.88
CA ASP A 444 -20.35 -9.18 -7.03
C ASP A 444 -19.31 -8.09 -6.77
N GLU A 445 -18.88 -7.36 -7.80
CA GLU A 445 -17.99 -6.20 -7.66
C GLU A 445 -18.61 -5.12 -6.77
N ALA A 446 -19.87 -4.75 -7.01
CA ALA A 446 -20.57 -3.75 -6.19
C ALA A 446 -20.68 -4.20 -4.72
N LEU A 447 -20.93 -5.49 -4.48
CA LEU A 447 -20.97 -6.05 -3.12
C LEU A 447 -19.59 -6.00 -2.46
N GLN A 448 -18.52 -6.27 -3.19
CA GLN A 448 -17.15 -6.10 -2.71
C GLN A 448 -16.84 -4.65 -2.36
N ASP A 449 -17.24 -3.70 -3.20
CA ASP A 449 -17.09 -2.26 -2.95
C ASP A 449 -17.85 -1.82 -1.70
N VAL A 450 -19.07 -2.30 -1.51
CA VAL A 450 -19.85 -2.03 -0.28
C VAL A 450 -19.14 -2.62 0.94
N ARG A 451 -18.67 -3.87 0.87
CA ARG A 451 -17.92 -4.52 1.97
C ARG A 451 -16.65 -3.72 2.28
N ALA A 452 -15.89 -3.31 1.27
CA ALA A 452 -14.69 -2.51 1.42
C ALA A 452 -14.99 -1.12 2.01
N GLY A 453 -16.06 -0.46 1.54
CA GLY A 453 -16.54 0.82 2.05
C GLY A 453 -17.00 0.74 3.51
N LEU A 454 -17.74 -0.30 3.89
CA LEU A 454 -18.16 -0.55 5.28
C LEU A 454 -16.98 -0.84 6.19
N ARG A 455 -16.01 -1.66 5.75
CA ARG A 455 -14.76 -1.90 6.47
C ARG A 455 -14.03 -0.56 6.68
N THR A 456 -13.84 0.21 5.63
CA THR A 456 -13.17 1.53 5.69
C THR A 456 -13.90 2.48 6.63
N ARG A 457 -15.24 2.57 6.54
CA ARG A 457 -16.06 3.41 7.42
C ARG A 457 -16.02 2.98 8.88
N THR A 458 -15.76 1.71 9.18
CA THR A 458 -15.60 1.25 10.57
C THR A 458 -14.26 1.70 11.15
N PHE A 459 -13.21 1.82 10.32
CA PHE A 459 -11.87 2.24 10.75
C PHE A 459 -11.60 3.76 10.62
N ALA A 460 -12.23 4.45 9.67
CA ALA A 460 -12.00 5.87 9.38
C ALA A 460 -12.42 6.87 10.49
N PRO A 461 -13.52 6.68 11.24
CA PRO A 461 -13.92 7.59 12.32
C PRO A 461 -12.88 7.66 13.45
N LEU A 462 -12.10 6.59 13.65
CA LEU A 462 -11.01 6.57 14.63
C LEU A 462 -9.83 7.46 14.23
N GLN A 463 -9.65 7.77 12.93
CA GLN A 463 -8.59 8.66 12.46
C GLN A 463 -9.05 10.12 12.36
N ALA A 464 -10.29 10.36 11.91
CA ALA A 464 -10.83 11.72 11.75
C ALA A 464 -10.94 12.49 13.08
N MET A 465 -11.28 11.79 14.18
CA MET A 465 -11.32 12.41 15.52
C MET A 465 -9.93 12.79 16.06
N SER A 466 -8.84 12.25 15.52
CA SER A 466 -7.47 12.61 15.95
C SER A 466 -6.94 13.86 15.24
N ASN A 467 -7.32 14.09 13.98
CA ASN A 467 -6.82 15.20 13.16
C ASN A 467 -7.50 16.54 13.46
N GLN A 468 -8.70 16.55 14.06
CA GLN A 468 -9.35 17.81 14.46
C GLN A 468 -8.78 18.38 15.77
N THR A 469 -8.18 17.56 16.63
CA THR A 469 -7.58 18.03 17.89
C THR A 469 -6.15 18.54 17.76
N SER A 470 -5.49 18.40 16.60
CA SER A 470 -4.09 18.84 16.39
C SER A 470 -3.94 20.15 15.59
N VAL A 471 -5.04 20.76 15.12
CA VAL A 471 -4.99 22.01 14.34
C VAL A 471 -5.32 23.25 15.20
N GLY A 472 -5.65 23.07 16.48
CA GLY A 472 -6.06 24.14 17.40
C GLY A 472 -4.99 24.65 18.38
N SER A 473 -3.72 24.30 18.22
CA SER A 473 -2.64 24.84 19.05
C SER A 473 -1.33 24.93 18.25
N ALA A 474 -1.22 25.97 17.44
CA ALA A 474 0.03 26.50 16.92
C ALA A 474 0.21 27.91 17.50
#